data_AF-A0A6M9Q7G3-F1
#
_entry.id   AF-A0A6M9Q7G3-F1
#
_cell.length_a   1.000
_cell.length_b   1.000
_cell.length_c   1.000
_cell.angle_alpha   90.00
_cell.angle_beta   90.00
_cell.angle_gamma   90.00
#
_symmetry.space_group_name_H-M   'P 1'
#
loop_
_entity.id
_entity.type
_entity.pdbx_description
1 polymer ?
#
loop_
_entity_poly.entity_id
_entity_poly.type
_entity_poly.pdbx_seq_one_letter_code
_entity_poly.pdbx_strand_id
1 'polypeptide(L)'
;MASAQYLMLPQNLLTNISVVDSEHNELFVFLEGFKEYCFGAQDIPQSKRDTLYQMLVSHFETESQLAHAAGVDFSYHETAHLKVLDVVSKTLNQMSSNNSDLYSLIRYIGYWFEQHILEFDLRFALNVTLVKS
;
A
#
# COMPACT_ATOMS: atom_id res chain seq x y z
N MET A 1 -21.86 12.36 10.49
CA MET A 1 -21.65 11.51 9.30
C MET A 1 -21.16 10.17 9.80
N ALA A 2 -21.73 9.06 9.36
CA ALA A 2 -21.24 7.75 9.75
C ALA A 2 -19.82 7.58 9.21
N SER A 3 -18.87 7.23 10.07
CA SER A 3 -17.53 6.82 9.65
C SER A 3 -17.68 5.66 8.66
N ALA A 4 -17.09 5.78 7.47
CA ALA A 4 -16.96 4.62 6.59
C ALA A 4 -16.28 3.51 7.40
N GLN A 5 -16.93 2.35 7.51
CA GLN A 5 -16.37 1.23 8.25
C GLN A 5 -15.39 0.49 7.34
N TYR A 6 -14.10 0.74 7.51
CA TYR A 6 -13.05 0.00 6.83
C TYR A 6 -12.89 -1.38 7.47
N LEU A 7 -12.92 -2.44 6.65
CA LEU A 7 -12.90 -3.82 7.12
C LEU A 7 -11.53 -4.20 7.70
N MET A 8 -10.45 -3.75 7.06
CA MET A 8 -9.09 -4.23 7.31
C MET A 8 -8.09 -3.10 7.59
N LEU A 9 -8.53 -1.84 7.57
CA LEU A 9 -7.68 -0.69 7.92
C LEU A 9 -7.72 -0.43 9.43
N PRO A 10 -6.61 -0.58 10.16
CA PRO A 10 -6.54 -0.24 11.58
C PRO A 10 -6.83 1.24 11.83
N GLN A 11 -7.55 1.54 12.93
CA GLN A 11 -7.98 2.90 13.28
C GLN A 11 -6.80 3.89 13.42
N ASN A 12 -5.64 3.42 13.88
CA ASN A 12 -4.43 4.23 14.05
C ASN A 12 -3.70 4.53 12.73
N LEU A 13 -4.14 3.94 11.62
CA LEU A 13 -3.60 4.17 10.28
C LEU A 13 -4.50 5.05 9.42
N LEU A 14 -5.62 5.56 9.98
CA LEU A 14 -6.51 6.45 9.24
C LEU A 14 -5.88 7.81 9.00
N THR A 15 -5.82 8.18 7.72
CA THR A 15 -5.35 9.48 7.24
C THR A 15 -6.44 10.55 7.34
N ASN A 16 -7.72 10.14 7.44
CA ASN A 16 -8.91 10.99 7.30
C ASN A 16 -9.08 11.61 5.91
N ILE A 17 -8.36 11.11 4.91
CA ILE A 17 -8.57 11.40 3.50
C ILE A 17 -9.30 10.20 2.91
N SER A 18 -10.60 10.35 2.65
CA SER A 18 -11.49 9.23 2.31
C SER A 18 -11.00 8.35 1.14
N VAL A 19 -10.37 8.94 0.12
CA VAL A 19 -9.85 8.18 -1.03
C VAL A 19 -8.63 7.35 -0.63
N VAL A 20 -7.71 7.94 0.16
CA VAL A 20 -6.51 7.26 0.66
C VAL A 20 -6.88 6.13 1.62
N ASP A 21 -7.77 6.39 2.56
CA ASP A 21 -8.23 5.36 3.51
C ASP A 21 -8.96 4.20 2.79
N SER A 22 -9.65 4.47 1.67
CA SER A 22 -10.25 3.42 0.84
C SER A 22 -9.19 2.55 0.17
N GLU A 23 -8.19 3.17 -0.46
CA GLU A 23 -7.08 2.48 -1.12
C GLU A 23 -6.25 1.65 -0.12
N HIS A 24 -5.97 2.21 1.05
CA HIS A 24 -5.30 1.48 2.14
C HIS A 24 -6.09 0.25 2.56
N ASN A 25 -7.40 0.39 2.79
CA ASN A 25 -8.26 -0.74 3.12
C ASN A 25 -8.27 -1.80 2.02
N GLU A 26 -8.36 -1.40 0.75
CA GLU A 26 -8.34 -2.33 -0.39
C GLU A 26 -7.02 -3.09 -0.49
N LEU A 27 -5.88 -2.42 -0.27
CA LEU A 27 -4.56 -3.05 -0.20
C LEU A 27 -4.47 -4.06 0.95
N PHE A 28 -4.95 -3.72 2.15
CA PHE A 28 -4.98 -4.67 3.28
C PHE A 28 -5.88 -5.88 3.01
N VAL A 29 -7.08 -5.66 2.44
CA VAL A 29 -7.98 -6.76 2.03
C VAL A 29 -7.30 -7.66 1.00
N PHE A 30 -6.65 -7.09 0.00
CA PHE A 30 -5.94 -7.85 -1.03
C PHE A 30 -4.80 -8.66 -0.45
N LEU A 31 -3.96 -8.06 0.41
CA LEU A 31 -2.84 -8.73 1.07
C LEU A 31 -3.31 -9.88 1.97
N GLU A 32 -4.44 -9.74 2.67
CA GLU A 32 -5.03 -10.83 3.45
C GLU A 32 -5.46 -12.00 2.57
N GLY A 33 -6.27 -11.75 1.54
CA GLY A 33 -6.68 -12.79 0.61
C GLY A 33 -5.50 -13.40 -0.15
N PHE A 34 -4.41 -12.65 -0.33
CA PHE A 34 -3.19 -13.16 -0.93
C PHE A 34 -2.42 -14.09 0.03
N LYS A 35 -2.33 -13.75 1.32
CA LYS A 35 -1.76 -14.65 2.33
C LYS A 35 -2.51 -15.98 2.39
N GLU A 36 -3.85 -15.94 2.36
CA GLU A 36 -4.68 -17.14 2.32
C GLU A 36 -4.39 -18.00 1.09
N TYR A 37 -4.26 -17.36 -0.09
CA TYR A 37 -3.92 -18.05 -1.33
C TYR A 37 -2.55 -18.74 -1.28
N CYS A 38 -1.57 -18.16 -0.57
CA CYS A 38 -0.25 -18.79 -0.41
C CYS A 38 -0.31 -20.12 0.36
N PHE A 39 -1.35 -20.38 1.16
CA PHE A 39 -1.53 -21.67 1.83
C PHE A 39 -2.11 -22.71 0.84
N GLY A 40 -1.21 -23.47 0.21
CA GLY A 40 -1.58 -24.62 -0.63
C GLY A 40 -1.48 -24.38 -2.14
N ALA A 41 -1.21 -23.15 -2.57
CA ALA A 41 -0.75 -22.90 -3.95
C ALA A 41 0.68 -23.43 -4.13
N GLN A 42 1.01 -23.90 -5.34
CA GLN A 42 2.40 -24.24 -5.71
C GLN A 42 3.15 -23.06 -6.34
N ASP A 43 2.40 -22.10 -6.88
CA ASP A 43 2.90 -20.90 -7.53
C ASP A 43 1.90 -19.74 -7.36
N ILE A 44 2.40 -18.51 -7.49
CA ILE A 44 1.57 -17.31 -7.55
C ILE A 44 1.20 -17.03 -9.01
N PRO A 45 -0.11 -16.89 -9.34
CA PRO A 45 -0.54 -16.41 -10.64
C PRO A 45 0.07 -15.05 -10.92
N GLN A 46 0.68 -14.88 -12.11
CA GLN A 46 1.22 -13.60 -12.56
C GLN A 46 0.22 -12.45 -12.34
N SER A 47 -1.06 -12.70 -12.60
CA SER A 47 -2.15 -11.74 -12.37
C SER A 47 -2.24 -11.20 -10.94
N LYS A 48 -1.96 -12.00 -9.90
CA LYS A 48 -1.94 -11.53 -8.51
C LYS A 48 -0.73 -10.66 -8.22
N ARG A 49 0.43 -10.98 -8.81
CA ARG A 49 1.65 -10.15 -8.71
C ARG A 49 1.41 -8.78 -9.35
N ASP A 50 0.88 -8.80 -10.57
CA ASP A 50 0.58 -7.59 -11.33
C ASP A 50 -0.48 -6.75 -10.63
N THR A 51 -1.49 -7.38 -10.04
CA THR A 51 -2.53 -6.68 -9.28
C THR A 51 -1.95 -5.97 -8.06
N LEU A 52 -1.12 -6.65 -7.25
CA LEU A 52 -0.48 -6.01 -6.10
C LEU A 52 0.37 -4.80 -6.51
N TYR A 53 1.20 -4.99 -7.54
CA TYR A 53 2.05 -3.93 -8.05
C TYR A 53 1.23 -2.74 -8.56
N GLN A 54 0.17 -3.00 -9.33
CA GLN A 54 -0.69 -1.96 -9.89
C GLN A 54 -1.48 -1.22 -8.81
N MET A 55 -1.92 -1.89 -7.74
CA MET A 55 -2.59 -1.25 -6.61
C MET A 55 -1.64 -0.28 -5.89
N LEU A 56 -0.39 -0.68 -5.66
CA LEU A 56 0.63 0.20 -5.07
C LEU A 56 0.92 1.41 -5.97
N VAL A 57 1.11 1.20 -7.27
CA VAL A 57 1.33 2.30 -8.23
C VAL A 57 0.14 3.27 -8.23
N SER A 58 -1.08 2.76 -8.33
CA SER A 58 -2.29 3.59 -8.34
C SER A 58 -2.42 4.41 -7.05
N HIS A 59 -2.16 3.79 -5.90
CA HIS A 59 -2.21 4.47 -4.62
C HIS A 59 -1.18 5.61 -4.54
N PHE A 60 0.06 5.36 -4.96
CA PHE A 60 1.12 6.38 -4.96
C PHE A 60 0.82 7.54 -5.93
N GLU A 61 0.22 7.25 -7.08
CA GLU A 61 -0.27 8.27 -8.01
C GLU A 61 -1.37 9.14 -7.38
N THR A 62 -2.31 8.54 -6.66
CA THR A 62 -3.36 9.27 -5.92
C THR A 62 -2.73 10.24 -4.91
N GLU A 63 -1.78 9.79 -4.09
CA GLU A 63 -1.12 10.64 -3.09
C GLU A 63 -0.34 11.80 -3.75
N SER A 64 0.40 11.51 -4.82
CA SER A 64 1.15 12.52 -5.57
C SER A 64 0.24 13.59 -6.17
N GLN A 65 -0.90 13.18 -6.76
CA GLN A 65 -1.90 14.11 -7.28
C GLN A 65 -2.51 14.99 -6.18
N LEU A 66 -2.80 14.40 -5.02
CA LEU A 66 -3.33 15.14 -3.87
C LEU A 66 -2.33 16.15 -3.31
N ALA A 67 -1.05 15.76 -3.21
CA ALA A 67 0.02 16.64 -2.76
C ALA A 67 0.24 17.79 -3.73
N HIS A 68 0.30 17.49 -5.03
CA HIS A 68 0.43 18.50 -6.10
C HIS A 68 -0.73 19.50 -6.08
N ALA A 69 -1.96 19.01 -5.98
CA ALA A 69 -3.16 19.86 -5.91
C ALA A 69 -3.18 20.76 -4.66
N ALA A 70 -2.53 20.33 -3.57
CA ALA A 70 -2.39 21.09 -2.34
C ALA A 70 -1.12 21.95 -2.27
N GLY A 71 -0.23 21.89 -3.26
CA GLY A 71 1.05 22.62 -3.23
C GLY A 71 2.01 22.16 -2.13
N VAL A 72 1.90 20.90 -1.69
CA VAL A 72 2.78 20.30 -0.67
C VAL A 72 4.00 19.67 -1.36
N ASP A 73 5.20 19.92 -0.82
CA ASP A 73 6.41 19.22 -1.26
C ASP A 73 6.31 17.73 -0.92
N PHE A 74 6.28 16.90 -1.96
CA PHE A 74 6.08 15.46 -1.89
C PHE A 74 7.34 14.66 -2.27
N SER A 75 8.44 15.34 -2.61
CA SER A 75 9.63 14.72 -3.21
C SER A 75 10.28 13.62 -2.34
N TYR A 76 10.30 13.83 -1.02
CA TYR A 76 10.82 12.85 -0.06
C TYR A 76 9.93 11.59 0.02
N HIS A 77 8.60 11.78 -0.03
CA HIS A 77 7.63 10.68 0.00
C HIS A 77 7.66 9.88 -1.31
N GLU A 78 7.71 10.58 -2.45
CA GLU A 78 7.85 9.96 -3.77
C GLU A 78 9.13 9.12 -3.88
N THR A 79 10.24 9.57 -3.28
CA THR A 79 11.47 8.77 -3.19
C THR A 79 11.26 7.47 -2.40
N ALA A 80 10.43 7.49 -1.35
CA ALA A 80 10.09 6.29 -0.60
C ALA A 80 9.24 5.33 -1.44
N HIS A 81 8.25 5.84 -2.19
CA HIS A 81 7.45 5.05 -3.13
C HIS A 81 8.33 4.33 -4.16
N LEU A 82 9.25 5.04 -4.82
CA LEU A 82 10.12 4.48 -5.86
C LEU A 82 11.02 3.36 -5.33
N LYS A 83 11.60 3.54 -4.14
CA LYS A 83 12.44 2.51 -3.49
C LYS A 83 11.65 1.23 -3.26
N VAL A 84 10.38 1.36 -2.92
CA VAL A 84 9.56 0.21 -2.55
C VAL A 84 9.03 -0.50 -3.78
N LEU A 85 8.60 0.24 -4.80
CA LEU A 85 8.22 -0.38 -6.07
C LEU A 85 9.38 -1.19 -6.66
N ASP A 86 10.61 -0.70 -6.55
CA ASP A 86 11.80 -1.43 -6.99
C ASP A 86 11.99 -2.74 -6.19
N VAL A 87 11.90 -2.69 -4.85
CA VAL A 87 12.00 -3.88 -4.00
C VAL A 87 10.88 -4.87 -4.30
N VAL A 88 9.62 -4.42 -4.29
CA VAL A 88 8.45 -5.26 -4.54
C VAL A 88 8.53 -5.91 -5.92
N SER A 89 8.86 -5.15 -6.97
CA SER A 89 9.01 -5.68 -8.33
C SER A 89 10.11 -6.74 -8.40
N LYS A 90 11.30 -6.45 -7.85
CA LYS A 90 12.42 -7.41 -7.82
C LYS A 90 12.04 -8.69 -7.10
N THR A 91 11.43 -8.57 -5.92
CA THR A 91 11.10 -9.75 -5.10
C THR A 91 9.96 -10.56 -5.72
N LEU A 92 8.95 -9.94 -6.32
CA LEU A 92 7.88 -10.64 -7.04
C LEU A 92 8.39 -11.39 -8.28
N ASN A 93 9.41 -10.86 -8.96
CA ASN A 93 9.99 -11.45 -10.18
C ASN A 93 11.05 -12.52 -9.93
N GLN A 94 11.74 -12.49 -8.77
CA GLN A 94 12.81 -13.43 -8.44
C GLN A 94 12.31 -14.75 -7.82
N MET A 95 11.02 -14.84 -7.47
CA MET A 95 10.48 -16.04 -6.82
C MET A 95 10.02 -17.09 -7.83
N SER A 96 10.60 -18.29 -7.72
CA SER A 96 10.12 -19.53 -8.33
C SER A 96 9.84 -20.58 -7.25
N SER A 97 8.63 -21.13 -7.28
CA SER A 97 8.12 -22.34 -6.59
C SER A 97 8.91 -22.87 -5.38
N ASN A 98 8.89 -22.13 -4.26
CA ASN A 98 9.02 -22.68 -2.91
C ASN A 98 8.08 -21.90 -1.98
N ASN A 99 7.06 -22.57 -1.43
CA ASN A 99 5.94 -21.93 -0.73
C ASN A 99 6.31 -21.13 0.53
N SER A 100 7.43 -21.45 1.20
CA SER A 100 7.89 -20.74 2.40
C SER A 100 8.29 -19.29 2.13
N ASP A 101 8.80 -19.00 0.94
CA ASP A 101 9.36 -17.69 0.60
C ASP A 101 8.23 -16.72 0.22
N LEU A 102 7.19 -17.24 -0.43
CA LEU A 102 6.02 -16.48 -0.88
C LEU A 102 5.20 -15.93 0.29
N TYR A 103 4.85 -16.77 1.26
CA TYR A 103 4.09 -16.34 2.42
C TYR A 103 4.85 -15.28 3.23
N SER A 104 6.16 -15.48 3.39
CA SER A 104 7.05 -14.53 4.09
C SER A 104 7.13 -13.19 3.36
N LEU A 105 7.15 -13.19 2.02
CA LEU A 105 7.10 -11.98 1.22
C LEU A 105 5.81 -11.19 1.43
N ILE A 106 4.65 -11.83 1.32
CA ILE A 106 3.37 -11.11 1.46
C ILE A 106 3.26 -10.51 2.87
N ARG A 107 3.74 -11.21 3.90
CA ARG A 107 3.85 -10.65 5.25
C ARG A 107 4.81 -9.46 5.33
N TYR A 108 5.95 -9.54 4.66
CA TYR A 108 6.90 -8.44 4.59
C TYR A 108 6.29 -7.21 3.90
N ILE A 109 5.59 -7.39 2.78
CA ILE A 109 4.91 -6.29 2.07
C ILE A 109 3.83 -5.67 2.95
N GLY A 110 3.03 -6.49 3.65
CA GLY A 110 2.02 -5.97 4.58
C GLY A 110 2.62 -5.18 5.75
N TYR A 111 3.71 -5.69 6.35
CA TYR A 111 4.43 -4.96 7.38
C TYR A 111 5.03 -3.64 6.85
N TRP A 112 5.68 -3.70 5.69
CA TRP A 112 6.22 -2.52 5.05
C TRP A 112 5.14 -1.47 4.79
N PHE A 113 3.98 -1.89 4.29
CA PHE A 113 2.88 -0.98 3.97
C PHE A 113 2.34 -0.29 5.22
N GLU A 114 2.17 -1.03 6.32
CA GLU A 114 1.83 -0.45 7.61
C GLU A 114 2.87 0.59 8.08
N GLN A 115 4.18 0.30 7.95
CA GLN A 115 5.22 1.27 8.31
C GLN A 115 5.22 2.49 7.39
N HIS A 116 4.94 2.32 6.10
CA HIS A 116 4.82 3.43 5.16
C HIS A 116 3.73 4.40 5.57
N ILE A 117 2.56 3.89 5.93
CA ILE A 117 1.42 4.71 6.38
C ILE A 117 1.82 5.52 7.62
N LEU A 118 2.45 4.86 8.61
CA LEU A 118 2.86 5.50 9.85
C LEU A 118 3.92 6.59 9.66
N GLU A 119 4.92 6.33 8.83
CA GLU A 119 6.07 7.21 8.65
C GLU A 119 5.79 8.36 7.66
N PHE A 120 4.96 8.11 6.64
CA PHE A 120 4.77 9.01 5.51
C PHE A 120 3.32 9.47 5.38
N ASP A 121 2.37 8.57 5.16
CA ASP A 121 1.01 8.91 4.72
C ASP A 121 0.25 9.72 5.77
N LEU A 122 0.40 9.40 7.05
CA LEU A 122 -0.19 10.20 8.12
C LEU A 122 0.34 11.63 8.13
N ARG A 123 1.64 11.83 7.90
CA ARG A 123 2.24 13.17 7.83
C ARG A 123 1.83 13.92 6.57
N PHE A 124 1.80 13.22 5.44
CA PHE A 124 1.28 13.75 4.19
C PHE A 124 -0.17 14.25 4.35
N ALA A 125 -1.03 13.43 4.95
CA ALA A 125 -2.44 13.74 5.13
C ALA A 125 -2.66 14.97 6.02
N LEU A 126 -1.87 15.10 7.09
CA LEU A 126 -1.84 16.30 7.92
C LEU A 126 -1.47 17.55 7.10
N ASN A 127 -0.40 17.47 6.30
CA ASN A 127 0.06 18.59 5.48
C ASN A 127 -1.00 19.02 4.44
N VAL A 128 -1.60 18.06 3.73
CA VAL A 128 -2.64 18.35 2.73
C VAL A 128 -3.90 18.93 3.36
N THR A 129 -4.27 18.46 4.55
CA THR A 129 -5.47 18.95 5.25
C THR A 129 -5.27 20.37 5.79
N LEU A 130 -4.09 20.68 6.34
CA LEU A 130 -3.76 22.01 6.86
C LEU A 130 -3.70 23.10 5.79
N VAL A 131 -3.37 22.76 4.54
CA VAL A 131 -3.39 23.75 3.44
C VAL A 131 -4.81 24.02 2.94
N LYS A 132 -5.73 23.05 3.12
CA LYS A 132 -7.14 23.18 2.69
C LYS A 132 -8.04 23.89 3.71
N SER A 133 -7.57 24.12 4.94
CA SER A 133 -8.27 24.85 6.01
C SER A 133 -7.95 26.34 6.01
#